data_AF-A0A2G1BTT7-F1
#
_entry.id   AF-A0A2G1BTT7-F1
#
_cell.length_a   1.000
_cell.length_b   1.000
_cell.length_c   1.000
_cell.angle_alpha   90.00
_cell.angle_beta   90.00
_cell.angle_gamma   90.00
#
_symmetry.space_group_name_H-M   'P 1'
#
loop_
_entity.id
_entity.type
_entity.pdbx_description
1 polymer ?
#
loop_
_entity_poly.entity_id
_entity_poly.type
_entity_poly.pdbx_seq_one_letter_code
_entity_poly.pdbx_strand_id
1 'polypeptide(L)' 'MKKLKSLKGIKTLSRSEQNQINGGGYTYCKGPRLCCTRFANGQEFCDYGYCQSNGTCVWA' A
#
# COMPACT_ATOMS: atom_id res chain seq x y z
N MET A 1 -10.93 -19.18 6.31
CA MET A 1 -10.45 -18.56 5.04
C MET A 1 -10.18 -19.56 3.89
N LYS A 2 -10.77 -20.76 3.86
CA LYS A 2 -10.47 -21.77 2.81
C LYS A 2 -11.34 -21.65 1.54
N LYS A 3 -12.47 -20.93 1.59
CA LYS A 3 -13.48 -20.91 0.51
C LYS A 3 -13.21 -19.91 -0.63
N LEU A 4 -12.40 -18.87 -0.41
CA LEU A 4 -12.06 -17.88 -1.45
C LEU A 4 -11.00 -18.38 -2.44
N LYS A 5 -10.12 -19.30 -2.01
CA LYS A 5 -9.02 -19.84 -2.84
C LYS A 5 -9.50 -20.75 -3.98
N SER A 6 -10.72 -21.26 -3.91
CA SER A 6 -11.29 -22.20 -4.89
C SER A 6 -12.22 -21.54 -5.91
N LEU A 7 -12.37 -20.21 -5.87
CA LEU A 7 -13.19 -19.49 -6.85
C LEU A 7 -12.44 -19.40 -8.18
N LYS A 8 -13.03 -19.94 -9.25
CA LYS A 8 -12.52 -19.78 -10.63
C LYS A 8 -12.37 -18.28 -10.92
N GLY A 9 -11.15 -17.85 -11.23
CA GLY A 9 -10.81 -16.45 -11.53
C GLY A 9 -10.04 -15.72 -10.43
N ILE A 10 -9.94 -16.27 -9.20
CA ILE A 10 -9.14 -15.67 -8.13
C ILE A 10 -7.77 -16.36 -8.06
N LYS A 11 -6.70 -15.64 -8.44
CA LYS A 11 -5.32 -16.07 -8.25
C LYS A 11 -4.80 -15.51 -6.92
N THR A 12 -4.39 -16.37 -6.01
CA THR A 12 -3.62 -15.92 -4.83
C THR A 12 -2.19 -15.64 -5.28
N LEU A 13 -1.78 -14.38 -5.25
CA LEU A 13 -0.44 -13.97 -5.64
C LEU A 13 0.55 -14.20 -4.50
N SER A 14 1.71 -14.75 -4.83
CA SER A 14 2.88 -14.77 -3.96
C SER A 14 3.40 -13.35 -3.69
N ARG A 15 4.22 -13.17 -2.65
CA ARG A 15 4.76 -11.85 -2.28
C ARG A 15 5.60 -11.23 -3.40
N SER A 16 6.33 -12.04 -4.16
CA SER A 16 7.08 -11.59 -5.34
C SER A 16 6.16 -11.13 -6.47
N GLU A 17 5.04 -11.83 -6.72
CA GLU A 17 4.04 -11.42 -7.72
C GLU A 17 3.29 -10.15 -7.29
N GLN A 18 3.04 -9.96 -5.99
CA GLN A 18 2.45 -8.71 -5.47
C GLN A 18 3.37 -7.51 -5.70
N ASN A 19 4.69 -7.68 -5.57
CA ASN A 19 5.66 -6.63 -5.85
C ASN A 19 5.72 -6.24 -7.35
N GLN A 20 5.21 -7.09 -8.24
CA GLN A 20 5.12 -6.79 -9.68
C GLN A 20 3.82 -6.06 -10.05
N ILE A 21 2.88 -5.93 -9.12
CA ILE A 21 1.66 -5.13 -9.35
C ILE A 21 2.03 -3.66 -9.19
N ASN A 22 1.94 -2.91 -10.29
CA ASN A 22 2.21 -1.46 -10.38
C ASN A 22 1.24 -0.55 -9.59
N GLY A 23 0.57 -1.08 -8.56
CA GLY A 23 -0.28 -0.33 -7.64
C GLY A 23 -0.06 -0.66 -6.17
N GLY A 24 0.86 -1.59 -5.86
CA GLY A 24 1.23 -1.91 -4.47
C GLY A 24 2.14 -0.83 -3.90
N GLY A 25 1.64 -0.08 -2.90
CA GLY A 25 2.42 0.92 -2.18
C GLY A 25 2.14 0.89 -0.69
N TYR A 26 3.16 1.22 0.11
CA TYR A 26 3.01 1.41 1.56
C TYR A 26 2.95 2.90 1.87
N THR A 27 1.86 3.32 2.50
CA THR A 27 1.64 4.71 2.92
C THR A 27 2.15 4.93 4.33
N TYR A 28 2.94 5.98 4.51
CA TYR A 28 3.58 6.31 5.78
C TYR A 28 3.67 7.82 5.98
N CYS A 29 4.00 8.19 7.22
CA CYS A 29 4.25 9.56 7.62
C CYS A 29 5.72 9.93 7.47
N LYS A 30 6.03 10.86 6.57
CA LYS A 30 7.40 11.37 6.37
C LYS A 30 7.69 12.60 7.23
N GLY A 31 6.64 13.31 7.66
CA GLY A 31 6.73 14.46 8.55
C GLY A 31 5.37 14.92 9.06
N PRO A 32 5.32 15.98 9.87
CA PRO A 32 4.07 16.57 10.32
C PRO A 32 3.25 17.01 9.11
N ARG A 33 2.05 16.46 8.98
CA ARG A 33 1.11 16.72 7.89
C ARG A 33 1.58 16.32 6.47
N LEU A 34 2.50 15.36 6.37
CA LEU A 34 3.04 14.89 5.10
C LEU A 34 2.92 13.36 4.97
N CYS A 35 2.02 12.96 4.09
CA CYS A 35 1.73 11.59 3.74
C CYS A 35 2.52 11.18 2.51
N CYS A 36 3.18 10.02 2.56
CA CYS A 36 3.93 9.50 1.42
C CYS A 36 3.56 8.05 1.14
N THR A 37 3.33 7.70 -0.13
CA THR A 37 3.25 6.32 -0.60
C THR A 37 4.52 5.96 -1.34
N ARG A 38 5.19 4.91 -0.87
CA ARG A 38 6.30 4.30 -1.60
C ARG A 38 5.80 3.12 -2.41
N PHE A 39 5.93 3.21 -3.73
CA PHE A 39 5.53 2.16 -4.66
C PHE A 39 6.63 1.10 -4.81
N ALA A 40 6.25 -0.10 -5.24
CA ALA A 40 7.18 -1.22 -5.44
C ALA A 40 8.31 -0.93 -6.45
N ASN A 41 8.08 0.00 -7.38
CA ASN A 41 9.07 0.44 -8.36
C ASN A 41 10.06 1.51 -7.81
N GLY A 42 9.98 1.84 -6.53
CA GLY A 42 10.85 2.81 -5.87
C GLY A 42 10.42 4.26 -6.02
N GLN A 43 9.36 4.55 -6.80
CA GLN A 43 8.77 5.88 -6.82
C GLN A 43 8.12 6.21 -5.47
N GLU A 44 8.22 7.48 -5.08
CA GLU A 44 7.58 8.00 -3.89
C GLU A 44 6.67 9.15 -4.31
N PHE A 45 5.41 9.07 -3.90
CA PHE A 45 4.45 10.16 -4.03
C PHE A 45 4.16 10.69 -2.64
N CYS A 46 4.35 12.00 -2.44
CA CYS A 46 4.06 12.66 -1.17
C CYS A 46 3.08 13.80 -1.38
N ASP A 47 2.09 13.89 -0.51
CA ASP A 47 1.10 14.97 -0.49
C ASP A 47 0.66 15.28 0.95
N TYR A 48 -0.14 16.34 1.09
CA TYR A 48 -0.71 16.74 2.35
C TYR A 48 -1.65 15.68 2.92
N GLY A 49 -1.53 15.42 4.22
CA GLY A 49 -2.44 14.52 4.91
C GLY A 49 -2.15 14.48 6.41
N TYR A 50 -2.95 13.76 7.18
CA TYR A 50 -2.89 13.73 8.64
C TYR A 50 -2.26 12.43 9.14
N CYS A 51 -1.23 12.57 9.96
CA CYS A 51 -0.57 11.45 10.61
C CYS A 51 -1.29 11.04 11.88
N GLN A 52 -1.70 9.77 11.95
CA GLN A 52 -2.29 9.18 13.13
C GLN A 52 -1.21 8.66 14.10
N SER A 53 -1.57 8.50 15.37
CA SER A 53 -0.66 8.09 16.45
C SER A 53 -0.08 6.68 16.26
N ASN A 54 -0.68 5.85 15.42
CA ASN A 54 -0.21 4.51 15.05
C ASN A 54 0.76 4.51 13.86
N GLY A 55 1.20 5.69 13.39
CA GLY A 55 2.12 5.83 12.26
C GLY A 55 1.46 5.68 10.89
N THR A 56 0.15 5.45 10.82
CA THR A 56 -0.59 5.48 9.57
C THR A 56 -0.92 6.92 9.19
N CYS A 57 -1.13 7.14 7.90
CA CYS A 57 -1.49 8.44 7.35
C CYS A 57 -2.89 8.37 6.75
N VAL A 58 -3.65 9.45 6.86
CA VAL A 58 -4.90 9.70 6.12
C VAL A 58 -4.69 10.90 5.20
N TRP A 59 -4.87 10.70 3.90
CA TRP A 59 -4.83 11.78 2.92
C TRP A 59 -5.96 12.77 3.18
N ALA A 60 -5.67 14.06 3.07
CA ALA A 60 -6.62 15.14 3.30
C ALA A 60 -7.37 15.53 2.03
#